data_AF-L8MSB9-F1
#
_entry.id   AF-L8MSB9-F1
#
_cell.length_a   1.000
_cell.length_b   1.000
_cell.length_c   1.000
_cell.angle_alpha   90.00
_cell.angle_beta   90.00
_cell.angle_gamma   90.00
#
_symmetry.space_group_name_H-M   'P 1'
#
loop_
_entity.id
_entity.type
_entity.pdbx_description
1 polymer ?
#
loop_
_entity_poly.entity_id
_entity_poly.type
_entity_poly.pdbx_seq_one_letter_code
_entity_poly.pdbx_strand_id
1 'polypeptide(L)'
;MTPEESKVLKEHLKAAAAILLNNTPKEELKSFNSIELAVRDHLLKEVAPEIGNFKQQQQTRTGRSRKIQTSLGTWQIRVKQVAQLGLKKRSRLSPQLEANCLLLSANVSYENAARDLHKLTGIYVDHSTPAEASPPSRICRIRSRGNDYRT
;
A
#
# COMPACT_ATOMS: atom_id res chain seq x y z
N MET A 1 0.77 -12.41 22.63
CA MET A 1 -0.69 -12.58 22.54
C MET A 1 -1.08 -13.60 23.57
N THR A 2 -1.90 -13.19 24.52
CA THR A 2 -2.57 -14.15 25.40
C THR A 2 -3.63 -14.92 24.58
N PRO A 3 -4.00 -16.14 25.00
CA PRO A 3 -5.06 -16.89 24.31
C PRO A 3 -6.39 -16.15 24.29
N GLU A 4 -6.66 -15.29 25.28
CA GLU A 4 -7.85 -14.44 25.35
C GLU A 4 -7.84 -13.33 24.29
N GLU A 5 -6.72 -12.60 24.15
CA GLU A 5 -6.53 -11.60 23.09
C GLU A 5 -6.72 -12.20 21.69
N SER A 6 -6.27 -13.45 21.49
CA SER A 6 -6.40 -14.14 20.21
C SER A 6 -7.86 -14.44 19.83
N LYS A 7 -8.74 -14.67 20.82
CA LYS A 7 -10.16 -14.94 20.58
C LYS A 7 -10.88 -13.67 20.15
N VAL A 8 -10.67 -12.58 20.90
CA VAL A 8 -11.24 -11.26 20.60
C VAL A 8 -10.81 -10.80 19.21
N LEU A 9 -9.52 -10.94 18.88
CA LEU A 9 -9.03 -10.59 17.54
C LEU A 9 -9.73 -11.41 16.44
N LYS A 10 -9.92 -12.72 16.64
CA LYS A 10 -10.63 -13.57 15.66
C LYS A 10 -12.08 -13.15 15.46
N GLU A 11 -12.77 -12.71 16.50
CA GLU A 11 -14.16 -12.23 16.39
C GLU A 11 -14.24 -10.95 15.56
N HIS A 12 -13.37 -9.98 15.82
CA HIS A 12 -13.29 -8.75 15.02
C HIS A 12 -12.93 -9.03 13.55
N LEU A 13 -12.01 -9.96 13.30
CA LEU A 13 -11.65 -10.35 11.94
C LEU A 13 -12.80 -11.04 11.21
N LYS A 14 -13.62 -11.86 11.89
CA LYS A 14 -14.83 -12.45 11.31
C LYS A 14 -15.87 -11.38 10.97
N ALA A 15 -16.06 -10.40 11.84
CA ALA A 15 -16.95 -9.28 11.59
C ALA A 15 -16.47 -8.45 10.38
N ALA A 16 -15.18 -8.15 10.30
CA ALA A 16 -14.58 -7.47 9.15
C ALA A 16 -14.76 -8.27 7.86
N ALA A 17 -14.53 -9.60 7.90
CA ALA A 17 -14.71 -10.47 6.73
C ALA A 17 -16.15 -10.46 6.22
N ALA A 18 -17.16 -10.42 7.10
CA ALA A 18 -18.56 -10.31 6.70
C ALA A 18 -18.87 -8.98 6.00
N ILE A 19 -18.28 -7.87 6.47
CA ILE A 19 -18.41 -6.55 5.84
C ILE A 19 -17.78 -6.56 4.45
N LEU A 20 -16.59 -7.15 4.31
CA LEU A 20 -15.90 -7.22 3.02
C LEU A 20 -16.71 -8.05 2.02
N LEU A 21 -17.22 -9.22 2.43
CA LEU A 21 -18.03 -10.09 1.56
C LEU A 21 -19.28 -9.38 1.04
N ASN A 22 -19.95 -8.58 1.87
CA ASN A 22 -21.15 -7.83 1.46
C ASN A 22 -20.85 -6.74 0.43
N ASN A 23 -19.62 -6.20 0.42
CA ASN A 23 -19.19 -5.16 -0.50
C ASN A 23 -18.54 -5.71 -1.77
N THR A 24 -18.30 -7.02 -1.86
CA THR A 24 -17.74 -7.67 -3.05
C THR A 24 -18.87 -8.07 -4.01
N PRO A 25 -18.82 -7.67 -5.30
CA PRO A 25 -19.83 -8.06 -6.26
C PRO A 25 -19.80 -9.57 -6.51
N LYS A 26 -20.99 -10.17 -6.72
CA LYS A 26 -21.14 -11.62 -6.97
C LYS A 26 -20.35 -12.11 -8.20
N GLU A 27 -19.98 -11.20 -9.09
CA GLU A 27 -19.21 -11.50 -10.30
C GLU A 27 -17.76 -11.87 -9.99
N GLU A 28 -17.17 -11.28 -8.95
CA GLU A 28 -15.79 -11.55 -8.51
C GLU A 28 -15.69 -12.83 -7.66
N LEU A 29 -16.84 -13.39 -7.23
CA LEU A 29 -16.91 -14.63 -6.44
C LEU A 29 -16.93 -15.91 -7.30
N LYS A 30 -16.75 -15.80 -8.62
CA LYS A 30 -16.88 -16.93 -9.56
C LYS A 30 -15.66 -17.85 -9.59
N SER A 31 -14.46 -17.36 -9.29
CA SER A 31 -13.22 -18.13 -9.35
C SER A 31 -12.34 -17.87 -8.14
N PHE A 32 -11.51 -18.85 -7.78
CA PHE A 32 -10.58 -18.69 -6.65
C PHE A 32 -9.62 -17.50 -6.87
N ASN A 33 -9.11 -17.35 -8.09
CA ASN A 33 -8.22 -16.24 -8.46
C ASN A 33 -8.92 -14.87 -8.34
N SER A 34 -10.18 -14.76 -8.78
CA SER A 34 -10.92 -13.50 -8.67
C SER A 34 -11.26 -13.16 -7.22
N ILE A 35 -11.58 -14.16 -6.39
CA ILE A 35 -11.78 -13.97 -4.95
C ILE A 35 -10.50 -13.48 -4.28
N GLU A 36 -9.35 -14.09 -4.59
CA GLU A 36 -8.06 -13.71 -4.01
C GLU A 36 -7.71 -12.26 -4.37
N LEU A 37 -7.87 -11.88 -5.65
CA LEU A 37 -7.62 -10.52 -6.11
C LEU A 37 -8.56 -9.50 -5.45
N ALA A 38 -9.85 -9.81 -5.34
CA ALA A 38 -10.83 -8.93 -4.69
C ALA A 38 -10.54 -8.74 -3.19
N VAL A 39 -10.27 -9.84 -2.47
CA VAL A 39 -9.90 -9.78 -1.05
C VAL A 39 -8.61 -8.99 -0.85
N ARG A 40 -7.61 -9.20 -1.70
CA ARG A 40 -6.36 -8.43 -1.65
C ARG A 40 -6.60 -6.94 -1.87
N ASP A 41 -7.42 -6.58 -2.85
CA ASP A 41 -7.76 -5.18 -3.12
C ASP A 41 -8.46 -4.53 -1.92
N HIS A 42 -9.41 -5.23 -1.29
CA HIS A 42 -10.07 -4.77 -0.07
C HIS A 42 -9.09 -4.63 1.10
N LEU A 43 -8.17 -5.58 1.27
CA LEU A 43 -7.13 -5.51 2.29
C LEU A 43 -6.23 -4.28 2.09
N LEU A 44 -5.79 -4.01 0.86
CA LEU A 44 -4.90 -2.88 0.56
C LEU A 44 -5.58 -1.52 0.66
N LYS A 45 -6.88 -1.42 0.33
CA LYS A 45 -7.65 -0.17 0.32
C LYS A 45 -8.21 0.21 1.68
N GLU A 46 -8.84 -0.74 2.38
CA GLU A 46 -9.62 -0.45 3.59
C GLU A 46 -8.89 -0.90 4.86
N VAL A 47 -8.47 -2.16 4.92
CA VAL A 47 -7.95 -2.76 6.16
C VAL A 47 -6.53 -2.30 6.49
N ALA A 48 -5.65 -2.25 5.49
CA ALA A 48 -4.24 -1.98 5.71
C ALA A 48 -3.95 -0.53 6.15
N PRO A 49 -4.67 0.51 5.70
CA PRO A 49 -4.55 1.85 6.29
C PRO A 49 -4.98 1.91 7.76
N GLU A 50 -6.03 1.19 8.15
CA GLU A 50 -6.47 1.13 9.55
C GLU A 50 -5.44 0.46 10.45
N ILE A 51 -4.89 -0.68 10.02
CA ILE A 51 -3.81 -1.38 10.73
C ILE A 51 -2.50 -0.58 10.69
N GLY A 52 -2.19 0.10 9.59
CA GLY A 52 -0.99 0.93 9.45
C GLY A 52 -0.92 2.06 10.47
N ASN A 53 -2.07 2.49 11.00
CA ASN A 53 -2.16 3.44 12.09
C ASN A 53 -1.77 2.88 13.46
N PHE A 54 -1.41 1.58 13.56
CA PHE A 54 -1.00 0.90 14.80
C PHE A 54 0.11 1.64 15.56
N LYS A 55 1.04 2.34 14.88
CA LYS A 55 2.05 3.21 15.52
C LYS A 55 1.68 4.70 15.55
N GLN A 56 0.62 5.13 14.86
CA GLN A 56 0.24 6.55 14.74
C GLN A 56 -0.58 7.08 15.92
N GLN A 57 -1.20 6.20 16.71
CA GLN A 57 -2.02 6.61 17.86
C GLN A 57 -1.26 7.43 18.91
N GLN A 58 0.08 7.44 18.88
CA GLN A 58 0.89 8.10 19.91
C GLN A 58 1.42 9.51 19.57
N GLN A 59 1.29 10.05 18.35
CA GLN A 59 1.94 11.34 18.03
C GLN A 59 1.20 12.34 17.12
N THR A 60 1.10 13.57 17.66
CA THR A 60 0.74 14.91 17.13
C THR A 60 -0.04 15.05 15.81
N ARG A 61 -1.19 15.73 15.91
CA ARG A 61 -2.17 16.03 14.84
C ARG A 61 -1.75 17.13 13.84
N THR A 62 -0.60 17.77 14.03
CA THR A 62 -0.22 19.00 13.33
C THR A 62 0.90 18.78 12.30
N GLY A 63 0.67 19.17 11.04
CA GLY A 63 1.70 19.25 9.99
C GLY A 63 1.31 18.61 8.66
N ARG A 64 2.13 18.87 7.63
CA ARG A 64 1.95 18.39 6.25
C ARG A 64 1.98 16.85 6.17
N SER A 65 1.02 16.28 5.46
CA SER A 65 0.95 14.84 5.15
C SER A 65 1.54 14.53 3.78
N ARG A 66 2.07 13.32 3.61
CA ARG A 66 2.46 12.76 2.30
C ARG A 66 1.96 11.33 2.17
N LYS A 67 1.57 10.95 0.95
CA LYS A 67 1.24 9.57 0.59
C LYS A 67 2.53 8.81 0.27
N ILE A 68 2.67 7.62 0.85
CA ILE A 68 3.78 6.69 0.64
C ILE A 68 3.20 5.34 0.22
N GLN A 69 3.73 4.76 -0.84
CA GLN A 69 3.39 3.41 -1.25
C GLN A 69 4.23 2.41 -0.46
N THR A 70 3.56 1.47 0.19
CA THR A 70 4.15 0.38 0.97
C THR A 70 3.63 -0.94 0.42
N SER A 71 4.24 -2.08 0.72
CA SER A 71 3.67 -3.39 0.35
C SER A 71 2.27 -3.65 0.94
N LEU A 72 1.89 -2.90 1.98
CA LEU A 72 0.60 -2.94 2.65
C LEU A 72 -0.34 -1.84 2.13
N GLY A 73 -0.14 -1.37 0.90
CA GLY A 73 -0.96 -0.33 0.29
C GLY A 73 -0.46 1.09 0.53
N THR A 74 -1.34 2.07 0.28
CA THR A 74 -0.96 3.50 0.35
C THR A 74 -1.17 4.06 1.75
N TRP A 75 -0.08 4.45 2.40
CA TRP A 75 -0.13 5.02 3.73
C TRP A 75 0.02 6.54 3.68
N GLN A 76 -0.76 7.23 4.51
CA GLN A 76 -0.62 8.66 4.70
C GLN A 76 0.22 8.91 5.95
N ILE A 77 1.43 9.45 5.78
CA ILE A 77 2.38 9.69 6.87
C ILE A 77 2.69 11.19 6.96
N ARG A 78 2.81 11.72 8.17
CA ARG A 78 3.16 13.12 8.43
C ARG A 78 4.67 13.34 8.41
N VAL A 79 5.12 14.56 8.06
CA VAL A 79 6.56 14.88 7.94
C VAL A 79 7.34 14.68 9.25
N LYS A 80 6.74 14.94 10.41
CA LYS A 80 7.40 14.68 11.71
C LYS A 80 7.65 13.18 11.94
N GLN A 81 6.69 12.34 11.56
CA GLN A 81 6.78 10.88 11.68
C GLN A 81 7.80 10.29 10.70
N VAL A 82 7.96 10.90 9.52
CA VAL A 82 8.95 10.47 8.51
C VAL A 82 10.37 10.41 9.07
N ALA A 83 10.77 11.42 9.83
CA ALA A 83 12.10 11.46 10.45
C ALA A 83 12.26 10.38 11.53
N GLN A 84 11.22 10.13 12.33
CA GLN A 84 11.24 9.11 13.38
C GLN A 84 11.23 7.68 12.83
N LEU A 85 10.54 7.46 11.71
CA LEU A 85 10.45 6.17 11.04
C LEU A 85 11.64 5.89 10.12
N GLY A 86 12.67 6.75 10.11
CA GLY A 86 13.87 6.57 9.29
C GLY A 86 13.62 6.65 7.78
N LEU A 87 12.52 7.27 7.35
CA LEU A 87 12.17 7.36 5.94
C LEU A 87 12.98 8.48 5.25
N LYS A 88 13.53 8.18 4.06
CA LYS A 88 14.24 9.17 3.25
C LYS A 88 13.38 10.42 2.98
N LYS A 89 14.01 11.59 2.98
CA LYS A 89 13.34 12.85 2.63
C LYS A 89 12.87 12.76 1.19
N ARG A 90 11.62 13.18 0.92
CA ARG A 90 10.97 13.18 -0.41
C ARG A 90 10.72 11.80 -1.06
N SER A 91 11.14 10.69 -0.46
CA SER A 91 10.77 9.35 -0.98
C SER A 91 9.24 9.17 -1.02
N ARG A 92 8.78 8.47 -2.06
CA ARG A 92 7.38 8.10 -2.28
C ARG A 92 7.11 6.62 -1.97
N LEU A 93 8.17 5.83 -1.85
CA LEU A 93 8.12 4.40 -1.61
C LEU A 93 8.65 4.10 -0.20
N SER A 94 8.18 3.01 0.39
CA SER A 94 8.79 2.45 1.59
C SER A 94 10.14 1.81 1.27
N PRO A 95 11.11 1.79 2.20
CA PRO A 95 12.42 1.17 1.99
C PRO A 95 12.32 -0.30 1.55
N GLN A 96 11.36 -1.04 2.10
CA GLN A 96 11.12 -2.43 1.71
C GLN A 96 10.62 -2.54 0.26
N LEU A 97 9.71 -1.66 -0.14
CA LEU A 97 9.20 -1.65 -1.51
C LEU A 97 10.29 -1.20 -2.50
N GLU A 98 11.13 -0.23 -2.13
CA GLU A 98 12.32 0.16 -2.92
C GLU A 98 13.26 -1.03 -3.12
N ALA A 99 13.57 -1.78 -2.06
CA ALA A 99 14.41 -2.96 -2.14
C ALA A 99 13.82 -4.04 -3.07
N ASN A 100 12.51 -4.31 -2.96
CA ASN A 100 11.83 -5.25 -3.85
C ASN A 100 11.87 -4.80 -5.32
N CYS A 101 11.70 -3.50 -5.58
CA CYS A 101 11.80 -2.95 -6.94
C CYS A 101 13.20 -3.15 -7.53
N LEU A 102 14.24 -2.89 -6.73
CA LEU A 102 15.64 -3.10 -7.15
C LEU A 102 15.90 -4.58 -7.47
N LEU A 103 15.48 -5.50 -6.59
CA LEU A 103 15.63 -6.93 -6.79
C LEU A 103 14.96 -7.41 -8.08
N LEU A 104 13.74 -6.96 -8.35
CA LEU A 104 13.02 -7.31 -9.58
C LEU A 104 13.73 -6.72 -10.81
N SER A 105 14.11 -5.45 -10.76
CA SER A 105 14.81 -4.79 -11.87
C SER A 105 16.21 -5.34 -12.17
N ALA A 106 16.82 -6.04 -11.21
CA ALA A 106 18.10 -6.72 -11.41
C ALA A 106 17.94 -8.01 -12.23
N ASN A 107 16.77 -8.67 -12.11
CA ASN A 107 16.51 -9.96 -12.77
C ASN A 107 15.77 -9.80 -14.10
N VAL A 108 14.98 -8.73 -14.25
CA VAL A 108 14.18 -8.45 -15.45
C VAL A 108 14.28 -6.97 -15.83
N SER A 109 13.84 -6.60 -17.04
CA SER A 109 13.76 -5.18 -17.44
C SER A 109 12.82 -4.37 -16.52
N TYR A 110 13.03 -3.06 -16.42
CA TYR A 110 12.20 -2.17 -15.59
C TYR A 110 10.71 -2.24 -15.91
N GLU A 111 10.34 -2.40 -17.19
CA GLU A 111 8.94 -2.54 -17.60
C GLU A 111 8.32 -3.85 -17.10
N ASN A 112 9.07 -4.95 -17.18
CA ASN A 112 8.61 -6.25 -16.69
C ASN A 112 8.59 -6.28 -15.15
N ALA A 113 9.57 -5.67 -14.49
CA ALA A 113 9.60 -5.52 -13.05
C ALA A 113 8.34 -4.80 -12.52
N ALA A 114 7.88 -3.74 -13.19
CA ALA A 114 6.65 -3.04 -12.83
C ALA A 114 5.40 -3.93 -12.97
N ARG A 115 5.32 -4.74 -14.03
CA ARG A 115 4.22 -5.69 -14.24
C ARG A 115 4.22 -6.79 -13.17
N ASP A 116 5.39 -7.32 -12.85
CA ASP A 116 5.55 -8.40 -11.87
C ASP A 116 5.29 -7.89 -10.46
N LEU A 117 5.75 -6.68 -10.13
CA LEU A 117 5.45 -6.04 -8.85
C LEU A 117 3.94 -5.84 -8.67
N HIS A 118 3.23 -5.40 -9.71
CA HIS A 118 1.78 -5.24 -9.66
C HIS A 118 1.07 -6.59 -9.46
N LYS A 119 1.50 -7.63 -10.18
CA LYS A 119 0.94 -8.99 -10.00
C LYS A 119 1.14 -9.50 -8.57
N LEU A 120 2.33 -9.32 -8.00
CA LEU A 120 2.68 -9.83 -6.68
C LEU A 120 2.06 -9.01 -5.54
N THR A 121 2.14 -7.69 -5.63
CA THR A 121 1.79 -6.78 -4.51
C THR A 121 0.44 -6.11 -4.66
N GLY A 122 -0.18 -6.13 -5.85
CA GLY A 122 -1.38 -5.35 -6.14
C GLY A 122 -1.13 -3.84 -6.27
N ILE A 123 0.14 -3.41 -6.22
CA ILE A 123 0.50 -1.99 -6.22
C ILE A 123 1.19 -1.66 -7.52
N TYR A 124 0.66 -0.66 -8.20
CA TYR A 124 1.27 -0.14 -9.41
C TYR A 124 2.35 0.89 -9.07
N VAL A 125 3.57 0.62 -9.52
CA VAL A 125 4.69 1.56 -9.54
C VAL A 125 5.03 1.79 -11.00
N ASP A 126 5.12 3.06 -11.39
CA ASP A 126 5.42 3.43 -12.77
C ASP A 126 6.85 3.00 -13.14
N HIS A 127 7.05 2.48 -14.36
CA HIS A 127 8.36 2.05 -14.87
C HIS A 127 9.39 3.19 -14.92
N SER A 128 8.92 4.45 -14.93
CA SER A 128 9.75 5.65 -14.86
C SER A 128 10.13 6.05 -13.44
N THR A 129 9.77 5.26 -12.41
CA THR A 129 10.16 5.49 -11.01
C THR A 129 11.45 4.73 -10.73
N PRO A 130 12.64 5.37 -10.75
CA PRO A 130 13.84 4.67 -10.32
C PRO A 130 13.76 4.55 -8.80
N ALA A 131 13.89 3.32 -8.28
CA ALA A 131 14.43 3.15 -6.94
C ALA A 131 15.85 3.73 -6.99
N GLU A 132 15.99 4.89 -6.36
CA GLU A 132 17.01 5.91 -6.58
C GLU A 132 18.45 5.39 -6.81
N ALA A 133 18.93 5.52 -8.05
CA ALA A 133 20.35 5.47 -8.42
C ALA A 133 20.67 6.39 -9.64
N SER A 134 20.29 7.68 -9.62
CA SER A 134 20.93 8.77 -10.40
C SER A 134 20.31 10.17 -10.20
N PRO A 135 21.04 11.28 -10.48
CA PRO A 135 20.92 12.59 -9.82
C PRO A 135 19.77 13.50 -10.32
N PRO A 136 19.51 14.65 -9.64
CA PRO A 136 18.20 15.28 -9.64
C PRO A 136 18.07 16.30 -10.78
N SER A 137 17.28 15.97 -11.80
CA SER A 137 16.61 17.01 -12.57
C SER A 137 15.27 16.48 -13.10
N ARG A 138 14.22 17.23 -12.77
CA ARG A 138 12.80 17.00 -13.09
C ARG A 138 12.06 16.07 -12.12
N ILE A 139 11.35 16.76 -11.23
CA ILE A 139 10.33 16.30 -10.30
C ILE A 139 9.34 15.36 -11.01
N CYS A 140 9.33 14.08 -10.63
CA CYS A 140 8.30 13.12 -11.05
C CYS A 140 6.93 13.49 -10.48
N ARG A 141 5.99 13.85 -11.37
CA ARG A 141 4.55 13.83 -11.13
C ARG A 141 4.06 12.41 -11.32
N ILE A 142 3.66 11.74 -10.25
CA ILE A 142 2.69 10.65 -10.36
C ILE A 142 1.31 11.32 -10.33
N ARG A 143 0.60 11.31 -11.46
CA ARG A 143 -0.85 11.57 -11.47
C ARG A 143 -1.52 10.38 -10.80
N SER A 144 -2.09 10.56 -9.61
CA SER A 144 -3.22 9.69 -9.26
C SER A 144 -4.28 9.98 -10.30
N ARG A 145 -4.74 8.99 -11.07
CA ARG A 145 -6.03 9.09 -11.75
C ARG A 145 -7.08 9.22 -10.64
N GLY A 146 -7.35 10.45 -10.22
CA GLY A 146 -8.60 10.80 -9.59
C GLY A 146 -9.67 10.54 -10.64
N ASN A 147 -10.61 9.68 -10.28
CA ASN A 147 -11.84 9.54 -11.02
C ASN A 147 -12.61 10.85 -10.79
N ASP A 148 -12.42 11.81 -11.68
CA ASP A 148 -13.17 13.06 -11.72
C ASP A 148 -14.60 12.74 -12.18
N TYR A 149 -15.46 12.28 -11.27
CA TYR A 149 -16.89 12.50 -11.43
C TYR A 149 -17.17 13.95 -11.05
N ARG A 150 -17.14 14.82 -12.06
CA ARG A 150 -17.68 16.19 -12.01
C ARG A 150 -19.20 16.11 -12.15
N THR A 151 -19.90 16.61 -11.13
CA THR A 151 -21.05 17.52 -11.30
C THR A 151 -20.60 18.89 -10.85
#